data_AF-A0A0R2AMI9-F1
#
_entry.id   AF-A0A0R2AMI9-F1
#
_cell.length_a   1.000
_cell.length_b   1.000
_cell.length_c   1.000
_cell.angle_alpha   90.00
_cell.angle_beta   90.00
_cell.angle_gamma   90.00
#
_symmetry.space_group_name_H-M   'P 1'
#
loop_
_entity.id
_entity.type
_entity.pdbx_description
1 polymer ?
#
loop_
_entity_poly.entity_id
_entity_poly.type
_entity_poly.pdbx_seq_one_letter_code
_entity_poly.pdbx_strand_id
1 'polypeptide(L)' 'MVEWQFKCQMKNSEVTEFDGISLLKWTRDNRVQFLKEYGCKSDNYNPYQMSANSPQFRDEKVDWL' A
#
# COMPACT_ATOMS: atom_id res chain seq x y z
N MET A 1 13.64 -2.08 -8.62
CA MET A 1 12.50 -1.66 -7.78
C MET A 1 11.35 -1.39 -8.71
N VAL A 2 10.13 -1.82 -8.37
CA VAL A 2 8.93 -1.63 -9.18
C VAL A 2 7.87 -1.03 -8.28
N GLU A 3 7.21 0.02 -8.73
CA GLU A 3 6.02 0.59 -8.08
C GLU A 3 4.78 0.03 -8.77
N TRP A 4 3.72 -0.24 -8.00
CA TRP A 4 2.48 -0.80 -8.52
C TRP A 4 1.26 -0.29 -7.78
N GLN A 5 0.12 -0.37 -8.45
CA GLN A 5 -1.21 -0.11 -7.91
C GLN A 5 -2.09 -1.34 -8.16
N PHE A 6 -2.87 -1.72 -7.16
CA PHE A 6 -3.73 -2.89 -7.20
C PHE A 6 -5.15 -2.54 -6.76
N LYS A 7 -6.13 -2.93 -7.57
CA LYS A 7 -7.56 -2.79 -7.29
C LYS A 7 -8.24 -4.13 -7.50
N CYS A 8 -8.97 -4.60 -6.49
CA CYS A 8 -9.65 -5.89 -6.53
C CYS A 8 -11.01 -5.83 -5.85
N GLN A 9 -11.96 -6.59 -6.37
CA GLN A 9 -13.23 -6.87 -5.71
C GLN A 9 -13.36 -8.39 -5.59
N MET A 10 -13.25 -8.90 -4.36
CA MET A 10 -13.53 -10.31 -4.13
C MET A 10 -15.04 -10.54 -4.23
N LYS A 11 -15.43 -11.78 -4.57
CA LYS A 11 -16.85 -12.13 -4.66
C LYS A 11 -17.53 -11.84 -3.33
N ASN A 12 -18.57 -10.99 -3.37
CA ASN A 12 -19.33 -10.53 -2.20
C ASN A 12 -18.52 -9.69 -1.19
N SER A 13 -17.40 -9.07 -1.57
CA SER A 13 -16.69 -8.09 -0.75
C SER A 13 -16.83 -6.68 -1.32
N GLU A 14 -16.46 -5.69 -0.49
CA GLU A 14 -16.17 -4.36 -0.98
C GLU A 14 -14.91 -4.35 -1.86
N VAL A 15 -14.78 -3.30 -2.65
CA VAL A 15 -13.60 -3.03 -3.47
C VAL A 15 -12.44 -2.65 -2.55
N THR A 16 -11.26 -3.20 -2.78
CA THR A 16 -10.05 -2.86 -2.03
C THR A 16 -8.97 -2.36 -2.99
N GLU A 17 -8.26 -1.32 -2.56
CA GLU A 17 -7.21 -0.65 -3.32
C GLU A 17 -5.92 -0.56 -2.49
N PHE A 18 -4.80 -0.85 -3.14
CA PHE A 18 -3.47 -0.84 -2.53
C PHE A 18 -2.45 -0.21 -3.47
N ASP A 19 -1.55 0.56 -2.89
CA ASP A 19 -0.34 1.03 -3.55
C ASP A 19 0.86 0.32 -2.92
N GLY A 20 1.89 0.03 -3.72
CA GLY A 20 3.04 -0.68 -3.21
C GLY A 20 4.31 -0.58 -4.05
N ILE A 21 5.38 -1.09 -3.45
CA ILE A 21 6.72 -1.15 -4.03
C ILE A 21 7.27 -2.55 -3.82
N SER A 22 7.83 -3.13 -4.89
CA SER A 22 8.53 -4.40 -4.86
C SER A 22 10.02 -4.23 -5.13
N LEU A 23 10.84 -4.79 -4.24
CA LEU A 23 12.28 -4.98 -4.42
C LEU A 23 12.51 -6.38 -4.98
N LEU A 24 13.05 -6.46 -6.20
CA LEU A 24 13.30 -7.72 -6.89
C LEU A 24 14.80 -7.91 -7.20
N LYS A 25 15.27 -9.15 -7.11
CA LYS A 25 16.53 -9.59 -7.74
C LYS A 25 16.24 -10.75 -8.66
N TRP A 26 16.86 -10.75 -9.83
CA TRP A 26 16.74 -11.80 -10.83
C TRP A 26 18.02 -12.62 -10.89
N THR A 27 17.88 -13.92 -11.15
CA THR A 27 19.00 -14.76 -11.57
C THR A 27 19.38 -14.47 -13.02
N ARG A 28 20.53 -14.98 -13.48
CA ARG A 28 20.96 -14.84 -14.88
C ARG A 28 20.05 -15.57 -15.87
N ASP A 29 19.32 -16.59 -15.43
CA ASP A 29 18.33 -17.34 -16.22
C ASP A 29 16.90 -16.78 -16.09
N ASN A 30 16.76 -15.48 -15.76
CA ASN A 30 15.49 -14.75 -15.68
C ASN A 30 14.46 -15.33 -14.68
N ARG A 31 14.92 -15.88 -13.56
CA ARG A 31 14.05 -16.29 -12.44
C ARG A 31 14.12 -15.27 -11.32
N VAL A 32 13.03 -15.12 -10.56
CA VAL A 32 13.03 -14.30 -9.34
C VAL A 32 13.89 -15.00 -8.29
N GLN A 33 14.99 -14.37 -7.90
CA GLN A 33 15.87 -14.82 -6.81
C GLN A 33 15.41 -14.28 -5.46
N PHE A 34 14.90 -13.04 -5.45
CA PHE A 34 14.45 -12.34 -4.25
C PHE A 34 13.27 -11.45 -4.62
N LEU A 35 12.26 -11.44 -3.76
CA LEU A 35 11.12 -10.54 -3.82
C LEU A 35 10.82 -10.08 -2.39
N LYS A 36 10.73 -8.76 -2.20
CA LYS A 36 10.19 -8.15 -0.99
C LYS A 36 9.22 -7.05 -1.38
N GLU A 37 8.01 -7.14 -0.87
CA GLU A 37 6.92 -6.27 -1.24
C GLU A 37 6.48 -5.46 -0.02
N TYR A 38 6.21 -4.19 -0.26
CA TYR A 38 5.64 -3.26 0.70
C TYR A 38 4.38 -2.72 0.07
N GLY A 39 3.24 -2.92 0.75
CA GLY A 39 1.95 -2.43 0.30
C GLY A 39 1.26 -1.66 1.41
N CYS A 40 0.43 -0.68 1.03
CA CYS A 40 -0.43 0.06 1.93
C CYS A 40 -1.82 0.20 1.28
N LYS A 41 -2.88 0.30 2.09
CA LYS A 41 -4.19 0.70 1.57
C LYS A 41 -4.05 2.09 0.92
N SER A 42 -4.69 2.26 -0.23
CA SER A 42 -4.67 3.55 -0.93
C SER A 42 -5.38 4.66 -0.14
N ASP A 43 -6.30 4.30 0.77
CA ASP A 43 -6.87 5.22 1.75
C ASP A 43 -5.91 5.51 2.90
N ASN A 44 -4.78 6.13 2.57
CA ASN A 44 -3.87 6.72 3.55
C ASN A 44 -4.20 8.22 3.73
N TYR A 45 -3.83 8.78 4.87
CA TYR A 45 -3.98 10.22 5.13
C TYR A 45 -2.80 10.80 5.90
N ASN A 46 -2.56 12.09 5.67
CA ASN A 46 -1.54 12.82 6.38
C ASN A 46 -2.19 13.60 7.55
N PRO A 47 -1.96 13.23 8.82
CA PRO A 47 -2.55 13.93 9.96
C PRO A 47 -2.05 15.37 10.11
N TYR A 48 -0.98 15.77 9.43
CA TYR A 48 -0.43 17.13 9.45
C TYR A 48 -0.80 17.96 8.22
N GLN A 49 -1.69 17.46 7.36
CA GLN A 49 -2.04 18.14 6.11
C GLN A 49 -2.62 19.55 6.34
N MET A 50 -3.35 19.76 7.44
CA MET A 50 -3.99 21.05 7.77
C MET A 50 -3.15 21.91 8.73
N SER A 51 -2.33 21.33 9.59
CA SER A 51 -1.52 22.03 10.60
C SER A 51 -0.20 21.29 10.83
N ALA A 52 0.92 22.03 10.71
CA ALA A 52 2.24 21.48 10.97
C ALA A 52 2.53 21.23 12.46
N ASN A 53 1.82 21.91 13.36
CA ASN A 53 2.13 21.90 14.80
C ASN A 53 1.29 20.92 15.61
N SER A 54 0.21 20.38 15.04
CA SER A 54 -0.71 19.50 15.75
C SER A 54 -1.36 18.50 14.78
N PRO A 55 -1.24 17.18 15.01
CA PRO A 55 -1.89 16.19 14.17
C PRO A 55 -3.41 16.27 14.31
N GLN A 56 -4.12 16.07 13.21
CA GLN A 56 -5.56 15.92 13.14
C GLN A 56 -5.89 14.50 12.66
N PHE A 57 -6.38 13.67 13.57
CA PHE A 57 -6.76 12.29 13.27
C PHE A 57 -8.21 12.21 12.80
N ARG A 58 -8.50 11.30 11.88
CA ARG A 58 -9.87 11.00 11.44
C ARG A 58 -10.60 10.24 12.56
N ASP A 59 -11.87 10.57 12.78
CA ASP A 59 -12.76 9.82 13.69
C ASP A 59 -13.36 8.62 12.96
N GLU A 60 -12.49 7.69 12.57
CA GLU A 60 -12.86 6.47 11.86
C GLU A 60 -12.16 5.27 12.50
N LYS A 61 -12.80 4.10 12.41
CA LYS A 61 -12.16 2.86 12.85
C LYS A 61 -11.00 2.57 11.90
N VAL A 62 -9.78 2.73 12.41
CA VAL A 62 -8.58 2.40 11.65
C VAL A 62 -8.59 0.90 11.36
N ASP A 63 -8.79 0.58 10.08
CA ASP A 63 -8.70 -0.78 9.57
C ASP A 63 -7.24 -1.05 9.19
N TRP A 64 -6.42 -1.21 10.23
CA TRP A 64 -5.09 -1.79 10.11
C TRP A 64 -5.30 -3.15 9.46
N LEU A 65 -4.84 -3.31 8.22
CA LEU A 65 -4.82 -4.61 7.53
C LEU A 65 -4.47 -5.75 8.49
#